data_AF-A0A401H7B1-F1
#
_entry.id   AF-A0A401H7B1-F1
#
_cell.length_a   1.000
_cell.length_b   1.000
_cell.length_c   1.000
_cell.angle_alpha   90.00
_cell.angle_beta   90.00
_cell.angle_gamma   90.00
#
_symmetry.space_group_name_H-M   'P 1'
#
loop_
_entity.id
_entity.type
_entity.pdbx_description
1 polymer ?
#
loop_
_entity_poly.entity_id
_entity_poly.type
_entity_poly.pdbx_seq_one_letter_code
_entity_poly.pdbx_strand_id
1 'polypeptide(L)'
;MAMEAAKPRLRVRINDSYVKVARLVAGLGIATVCEGALCPNIFTCWGEGTATFMIMGDTCTRGCRFCYVKKGVPEPLDPLEPYKVALAVDALGLDYVTLTSVDRDDLPDGGASHFAATVRAIKRLRPDTIVEALIPDFQGVEEHVRLVAASGLEVLAHNIETVERLTPLVRDRRAGYRQSLRVLEIAKEEGVVTKSSILLGLGEDKSEVIEAMRDLRSVGVDILVLSQYYRPSRKQLPVAKRYSLSEFRELAEKGIRMGFAYVVAHPLARTSFKAKEAYLAAVRRVEAEGGGRRA
;
A
#
# COMPACT_ATOMS: atom_id res chain seq x y z
N MET A 1 10.69 -3.10 34.03
CA MET A 1 9.61 -3.98 33.52
C MET A 1 8.89 -3.24 32.41
N ALA A 2 9.19 -3.55 31.15
CA ALA A 2 8.49 -2.95 30.02
C ALA A 2 7.02 -3.42 30.07
N MET A 3 6.08 -2.48 30.21
CA MET A 3 4.67 -2.78 30.05
C MET A 3 4.48 -3.41 28.67
N GLU A 4 4.14 -4.70 28.66
CA GLU A 4 3.78 -5.42 27.45
C GLU A 4 2.71 -4.60 26.73
N ALA A 5 2.97 -4.16 25.49
CA ALA A 5 2.00 -3.39 24.72
C ALA A 5 0.76 -4.28 24.51
N ALA A 6 -0.25 -4.07 25.35
CA ALA A 6 -1.53 -4.74 25.29
C ALA A 6 -2.08 -4.63 23.86
N LYS A 7 -2.72 -5.71 23.36
CA LYS A 7 -3.37 -5.65 22.04
C LYS A 7 -4.30 -4.44 22.04
N PRO A 8 -4.15 -3.47 21.11
CA PRO A 8 -5.02 -2.31 21.08
C PRO A 8 -6.48 -2.77 20.96
N ARG A 9 -7.34 -2.28 21.84
CA ARG A 9 -8.79 -2.56 21.78
C ARG A 9 -9.37 -1.79 20.61
N LEU A 10 -9.78 -2.50 19.56
CA LEU A 10 -10.48 -1.89 18.44
C LEU A 10 -11.92 -1.56 18.85
N ARG A 11 -12.32 -0.30 18.74
CA ARG A 11 -13.73 0.09 18.79
C ARG A 11 -14.27 0.13 17.37
N VAL A 12 -14.98 -0.92 16.97
CA VAL A 12 -15.68 -0.98 15.69
C VAL A 12 -17.01 -0.24 15.82
N ARG A 13 -17.28 0.68 14.89
CA ARG A 13 -18.59 1.30 14.71
C ARG A 13 -19.07 1.02 13.30
N ILE A 14 -20.08 0.17 13.16
CA ILE A 14 -20.73 -0.06 11.86
C ILE A 14 -21.54 1.20 11.55
N ASN A 15 -21.37 1.74 10.35
CA ASN A 15 -22.07 2.94 9.87
C ASN A 15 -22.75 2.66 8.53
N ASP A 16 -23.64 3.56 8.09
CA ASP A 16 -24.39 3.41 6.83
C ASP A 16 -23.46 3.39 5.60
N SER A 17 -22.35 4.13 5.66
CA SER A 17 -21.31 4.10 4.62
C SER A 17 -20.77 2.69 4.42
N TYR A 18 -20.59 1.92 5.50
CA TYR A 18 -20.15 0.54 5.40
C TYR A 18 -21.11 -0.35 4.61
N VAL A 19 -22.41 -0.27 4.93
CA VAL A 19 -23.44 -1.07 4.26
C VAL A 19 -23.54 -0.70 2.78
N LYS A 20 -23.44 0.59 2.45
CA LYS A 20 -23.48 1.08 1.07
C LYS A 20 -22.32 0.53 0.23
N VAL A 21 -21.09 0.65 0.74
CA VAL A 21 -19.89 0.17 0.03
C VAL A 21 -19.93 -1.36 -0.12
N ALA A 22 -20.23 -2.10 0.95
CA ALA A 22 -20.31 -3.56 0.90
C ALA A 22 -21.31 -4.07 -0.14
N ARG A 23 -22.51 -3.46 -0.21
CA ARG A 23 -23.52 -3.82 -1.22
C ARG A 23 -23.06 -3.53 -2.64
N LEU A 24 -22.40 -2.40 -2.85
CA LEU A 24 -21.92 -1.99 -4.16
C LEU A 24 -20.78 -2.90 -4.66
N VAL A 25 -19.82 -3.19 -3.78
CA VAL A 25 -18.70 -4.11 -4.04
C VAL A 25 -19.24 -5.50 -4.42
N ALA A 26 -20.17 -6.03 -3.64
CA ALA A 26 -20.81 -7.32 -3.93
C ALA A 26 -21.62 -7.30 -5.24
N GLY A 27 -22.39 -6.24 -5.49
CA GLY A 27 -23.22 -6.12 -6.69
C GLY A 27 -22.42 -5.97 -7.99
N LEU A 28 -21.21 -5.41 -7.92
CA LEU A 28 -20.32 -5.26 -9.08
C LEU A 28 -19.36 -6.45 -9.24
N GLY A 29 -19.29 -7.35 -8.26
CA GLY A 29 -18.37 -8.49 -8.28
C GLY A 29 -16.91 -8.08 -8.22
N ILE A 30 -16.59 -7.00 -7.53
CA ILE A 30 -15.21 -6.51 -7.32
C ILE A 30 -14.73 -6.84 -5.90
N ALA A 31 -13.42 -6.86 -5.66
CA ALA A 31 -12.86 -7.16 -4.34
C ALA A 31 -12.27 -5.92 -3.66
N THR A 32 -12.25 -5.93 -2.33
CA THR A 32 -11.51 -4.94 -1.54
C THR A 32 -10.46 -5.62 -0.67
N VAL A 33 -9.29 -5.00 -0.51
CA VAL A 33 -8.30 -5.49 0.48
C VAL A 33 -8.79 -5.28 1.90
N CYS A 34 -9.72 -4.33 2.09
CA CYS A 34 -10.36 -4.09 3.36
C CYS A 34 -11.02 -5.38 3.89
N GLU A 35 -11.73 -6.11 3.02
CA GLU A 35 -12.35 -7.39 3.34
C GLU A 35 -11.33 -8.54 3.26
N GLY A 36 -10.59 -8.66 2.16
CA GLY A 36 -9.67 -9.78 1.90
C GLY A 36 -8.50 -9.90 2.89
N ALA A 37 -8.09 -8.79 3.53
CA ALA A 37 -7.04 -8.77 4.55
C ALA A 37 -7.57 -8.56 5.98
N LEU A 38 -8.89 -8.64 6.19
CA LEU A 38 -9.54 -8.44 7.49
C LEU A 38 -9.11 -7.12 8.16
N CYS A 39 -9.18 -6.03 7.40
CA CYS A 39 -8.63 -4.75 7.83
C CYS A 39 -9.44 -4.16 8.99
N PRO A 40 -8.79 -3.86 10.14
CA PRO A 40 -9.49 -3.26 11.27
C PRO A 40 -10.04 -1.85 10.96
N ASN A 41 -9.47 -1.16 9.96
CA ASN A 41 -9.77 0.24 9.67
C ASN A 41 -10.93 0.44 8.68
N ILE A 42 -11.56 -0.64 8.20
CA ILE A 42 -12.61 -0.59 7.15
C ILE A 42 -13.75 0.38 7.48
N PHE A 43 -14.22 0.38 8.71
CA PHE A 43 -15.35 1.22 9.15
C PHE A 43 -15.03 2.72 9.20
N THR A 44 -13.77 3.06 9.50
CA THR A 44 -13.30 4.44 9.54
C THR A 44 -13.02 4.93 8.12
N CYS A 45 -12.23 4.19 7.35
CA CYS A 45 -11.81 4.60 6.00
C CYS A 45 -13.01 4.83 5.07
N TRP A 46 -13.97 3.90 5.06
CA TRP A 46 -15.17 4.01 4.21
C TRP A 46 -16.10 5.15 4.65
N GLY A 47 -16.09 5.53 5.93
CA GLY A 47 -16.82 6.69 6.44
C GLY A 47 -16.18 8.03 6.04
N GLU A 48 -14.88 8.05 5.79
CA GLU A 48 -14.10 9.24 5.39
C GLU A 48 -13.98 9.42 3.87
N GLY A 49 -14.75 8.66 3.08
CA GLY A 49 -14.74 8.77 1.62
C GLY A 49 -13.47 8.20 0.99
N THR A 50 -12.85 7.19 1.63
CA THR A 50 -11.69 6.46 1.09
C THR A 50 -11.98 4.97 1.00
N ALA A 51 -11.51 4.32 -0.06
CA ALA A 51 -11.59 2.86 -0.18
C ALA A 51 -10.32 2.31 -0.83
N THR A 52 -9.99 1.07 -0.49
CA THR A 52 -8.91 0.34 -1.14
C THR A 52 -9.47 -0.87 -1.89
N PHE A 53 -9.46 -0.79 -3.22
CA PHE A 53 -9.89 -1.89 -4.08
C PHE A 53 -8.73 -2.84 -4.34
N MET A 54 -9.02 -4.14 -4.29
CA MET A 54 -8.09 -5.18 -4.71
C MET A 54 -8.51 -5.65 -6.08
N ILE A 55 -7.76 -5.25 -7.11
CA ILE A 55 -8.00 -5.69 -8.48
C ILE A 55 -7.29 -7.03 -8.74
N MET A 56 -7.72 -7.71 -9.80
CA MET A 56 -7.19 -8.99 -10.29
C MET A 56 -7.45 -10.18 -9.36
N GLY A 57 -8.53 -10.09 -8.56
CA GLY A 57 -9.01 -11.14 -7.69
C GLY A 57 -8.29 -11.21 -6.33
N ASP A 58 -8.49 -12.33 -5.62
CA ASP A 58 -8.07 -12.54 -4.23
C ASP A 58 -7.00 -13.64 -4.05
N THR A 59 -6.58 -14.25 -5.15
CA THR A 59 -5.68 -15.41 -5.17
C THR A 59 -4.35 -15.01 -5.81
N CYS A 60 -3.28 -15.13 -5.04
CA CYS A 60 -1.95 -14.63 -5.36
C CYS A 60 -1.02 -15.75 -5.81
N THR A 61 -0.21 -15.49 -6.85
CA THR A 61 0.81 -16.43 -7.36
C THR A 61 2.06 -16.52 -6.46
N ARG A 62 2.13 -15.70 -5.39
CA ARG A 62 3.30 -15.57 -4.50
C ARG A 62 3.02 -15.87 -3.03
N GLY A 63 3.99 -16.48 -2.37
CA GLY A 63 3.90 -17.05 -1.03
C GLY A 63 4.50 -16.23 0.11
N CYS A 64 4.33 -14.90 0.13
CA CYS A 64 4.83 -14.06 1.24
C CYS A 64 4.32 -14.56 2.61
N ARG A 65 5.23 -14.81 3.55
CA ARG A 65 4.97 -15.55 4.81
C ARG A 65 4.34 -14.70 5.91
N PHE A 66 4.22 -13.39 5.71
CA PHE A 66 3.45 -12.48 6.56
C PHE A 66 2.00 -12.31 6.09
N CYS A 67 1.71 -12.62 4.82
CA CYS A 67 0.48 -12.23 4.15
C CYS A 67 -0.64 -13.27 4.34
N TYR A 68 -1.87 -12.78 4.49
CA TYR A 68 -3.07 -13.62 4.66
C TYR A 68 -3.76 -14.00 3.34
N VAL A 69 -3.56 -13.22 2.28
CA VAL A 69 -4.18 -13.41 0.96
C VAL A 69 -4.02 -14.84 0.48
N LYS A 70 -5.07 -15.40 -0.13
CA LYS A 70 -5.10 -16.78 -0.64
C LYS A 70 -4.01 -17.01 -1.66
N LYS A 71 -3.39 -18.19 -1.61
CA LYS A 71 -2.27 -18.58 -2.49
C LYS A 71 -2.75 -19.66 -3.44
N GLY A 72 -2.41 -19.57 -4.72
CA GLY A 72 -2.83 -20.56 -5.71
C GLY A 72 -2.79 -20.05 -7.15
N VAL A 73 -3.55 -20.72 -8.01
CA VAL A 73 -3.78 -20.32 -9.40
C VAL A 73 -4.94 -19.30 -9.42
N PRO A 74 -4.73 -18.07 -9.90
CA PRO A 74 -5.78 -17.07 -10.02
C PRO A 74 -6.79 -17.44 -11.11
N GLU A 75 -8.01 -16.90 -10.99
CA GLU A 75 -8.99 -16.94 -12.08
C GLU A 75 -8.56 -16.05 -13.25
N PRO A 76 -9.12 -16.27 -14.46
CA PRO A 76 -8.93 -15.38 -15.58
C PRO A 76 -9.28 -13.93 -15.22
N LEU A 77 -8.52 -12.99 -15.78
CA LEU A 77 -8.72 -11.57 -15.55
C LEU A 77 -10.06 -11.12 -16.14
N ASP A 78 -10.87 -10.40 -15.34
CA ASP A 78 -12.10 -9.81 -15.83
C ASP A 78 -11.78 -8.53 -16.64
N PRO A 79 -12.00 -8.50 -17.97
CA PRO A 79 -11.69 -7.33 -18.78
C PRO A 79 -12.54 -6.09 -18.44
N LEU A 80 -13.67 -6.26 -17.74
CA LEU A 80 -14.54 -5.17 -17.31
C LEU A 80 -14.22 -4.66 -15.90
N GLU A 81 -13.33 -5.32 -15.15
CA GLU A 81 -12.94 -4.90 -13.79
C GLU A 81 -12.52 -3.42 -13.71
N PRO A 82 -11.70 -2.86 -14.65
CA PRO A 82 -11.31 -1.45 -14.63
C PRO A 82 -12.52 -0.50 -14.65
N TYR A 83 -13.53 -0.82 -15.45
CA TYR A 83 -14.76 -0.02 -15.57
C TYR A 83 -15.65 -0.19 -14.34
N LYS A 84 -15.78 -1.42 -13.82
CA LYS A 84 -16.54 -1.70 -12.59
C LYS A 84 -15.98 -0.95 -11.40
N VAL A 85 -14.64 -0.93 -11.24
CA VAL A 85 -13.98 -0.15 -10.19
C VAL A 85 -14.23 1.35 -10.38
N ALA A 86 -14.12 1.88 -11.60
CA ALA A 86 -14.39 3.29 -11.87
C ALA A 86 -15.85 3.68 -11.53
N LEU A 87 -16.83 2.84 -11.90
CA LEU A 87 -18.23 3.02 -11.53
C LEU A 87 -18.44 2.97 -10.01
N ALA A 88 -17.71 2.08 -9.31
CA ALA A 88 -17.78 2.01 -7.86
C ALA A 88 -17.25 3.28 -7.20
N VAL A 89 -16.11 3.77 -7.67
CA VAL A 89 -15.49 5.03 -7.20
C VAL A 89 -16.45 6.21 -7.41
N ASP A 90 -17.16 6.24 -8.53
CA ASP A 90 -18.14 7.28 -8.85
C ASP A 90 -19.42 7.22 -8.03
N ALA A 91 -20.06 6.06 -7.95
CA ALA A 91 -21.27 5.89 -7.14
C ALA A 91 -21.04 6.17 -5.64
N LEU A 92 -19.79 6.03 -5.17
CA LEU A 92 -19.39 6.33 -3.80
C LEU A 92 -18.92 7.78 -3.61
N GLY A 93 -18.64 8.52 -4.69
CA GLY A 93 -18.12 9.88 -4.62
C GLY A 93 -16.78 9.97 -3.90
N LEU A 94 -15.86 9.02 -4.14
CA LEU A 94 -14.58 9.00 -3.44
C LEU A 94 -13.64 10.09 -3.99
N ASP A 95 -13.12 10.94 -3.10
CA ASP A 95 -12.07 11.91 -3.45
C ASP A 95 -10.68 11.27 -3.53
N TYR A 96 -10.51 10.14 -2.87
CA TYR A 96 -9.24 9.43 -2.77
C TYR A 96 -9.47 7.93 -2.81
N VAL A 97 -8.82 7.26 -3.74
CA VAL A 97 -8.91 5.81 -3.91
C VAL A 97 -7.53 5.18 -3.92
N THR A 98 -7.39 4.06 -3.22
CA THR A 98 -6.20 3.22 -3.33
C THR A 98 -6.54 1.98 -4.14
N LEU A 99 -5.70 1.65 -5.11
CA LEU A 99 -5.72 0.38 -5.84
C LEU A 99 -4.59 -0.48 -5.32
N THR A 100 -4.83 -1.76 -5.15
CA THR A 100 -3.80 -2.77 -4.91
C THR A 100 -4.17 -4.03 -5.67
N SER A 101 -3.25 -4.97 -5.80
CA SER A 101 -3.58 -6.28 -6.36
C SER A 101 -2.87 -7.40 -5.61
N VAL A 102 -3.24 -8.61 -5.97
CA VAL A 102 -2.38 -9.78 -5.82
C VAL A 102 -1.26 -9.76 -6.88
N ASP A 103 -0.17 -10.47 -6.62
CA ASP A 103 0.79 -10.82 -7.69
C ASP A 103 0.14 -11.75 -8.72
N ARG A 104 0.32 -11.43 -10.01
CA ARG A 104 -0.19 -12.15 -11.19
C ARG A 104 0.94 -12.58 -12.11
N ASP A 105 1.87 -13.40 -11.58
CA ASP A 105 3.00 -13.91 -12.37
C ASP A 105 2.56 -14.84 -13.54
N ASP A 106 1.27 -15.18 -13.60
CA ASP A 106 0.63 -15.89 -14.71
C ASP A 106 0.35 -15.00 -15.93
N LEU A 107 0.35 -13.66 -15.76
CA LEU A 107 0.15 -12.70 -16.83
C LEU A 107 1.50 -12.22 -17.41
N PRO A 108 1.60 -11.98 -18.74
CA PRO A 108 2.85 -11.54 -19.37
C PRO A 108 3.44 -10.27 -18.78
N ASP A 109 2.60 -9.33 -18.34
CA ASP A 109 3.00 -8.03 -17.79
C ASP A 109 2.81 -7.92 -16.27
N GLY A 110 2.56 -9.06 -15.60
CA GLY A 110 2.27 -9.10 -14.18
C GLY A 110 1.01 -8.32 -13.75
N GLY A 111 0.15 -7.91 -14.70
CA GLY A 111 -1.04 -7.11 -14.47
C GLY A 111 -0.84 -5.59 -14.56
N ALA A 112 0.33 -5.11 -15.01
CA ALA A 112 0.63 -3.68 -15.11
C ALA A 112 -0.35 -2.92 -16.03
N SER A 113 -0.70 -3.48 -17.18
CA SER A 113 -1.70 -2.90 -18.09
C SER A 113 -3.07 -2.79 -17.43
N HIS A 114 -3.41 -3.74 -16.55
CA HIS A 114 -4.69 -3.75 -15.85
C HIS A 114 -4.77 -2.66 -14.78
N PHE A 115 -3.69 -2.45 -14.01
CA PHE A 115 -3.55 -1.28 -13.14
C PHE A 115 -3.73 0.01 -13.92
N ALA A 116 -2.96 0.19 -15.00
CA ALA A 116 -2.99 1.42 -15.79
C ALA A 116 -4.36 1.66 -16.43
N ALA A 117 -5.04 0.60 -16.91
CA ALA A 117 -6.41 0.67 -17.41
C ALA A 117 -7.41 1.11 -16.33
N THR A 118 -7.25 0.61 -15.10
CA THR A 118 -8.12 0.95 -13.96
C THR A 118 -7.94 2.40 -13.54
N VAL A 119 -6.70 2.89 -13.42
CA VAL A 119 -6.42 4.30 -13.14
C VAL A 119 -7.05 5.20 -14.20
N ARG A 120 -6.80 4.91 -15.49
CA ARG A 120 -7.37 5.68 -16.60
C ARG A 120 -8.91 5.65 -16.61
N ALA A 121 -9.53 4.53 -16.27
CA ALA A 121 -10.98 4.42 -16.19
C ALA A 121 -11.55 5.32 -15.08
N ILE A 122 -10.91 5.31 -13.90
CA ILE A 122 -11.29 6.19 -12.78
C ILE A 122 -11.13 7.66 -13.20
N LYS A 123 -9.97 8.04 -13.76
CA LYS A 123 -9.70 9.42 -14.19
C LYS A 123 -10.65 9.93 -15.27
N ARG A 124 -11.14 9.05 -16.16
CA ARG A 124 -12.15 9.42 -17.17
C ARG A 124 -13.51 9.76 -16.56
N LEU A 125 -13.94 9.03 -15.53
CA LEU A 125 -15.22 9.28 -14.87
C LEU A 125 -15.11 10.40 -13.81
N ARG A 126 -13.97 10.47 -13.11
CA ARG A 126 -13.70 11.43 -12.04
C ARG A 126 -12.25 11.94 -12.12
N PRO A 127 -12.00 12.97 -12.95
CA PRO A 127 -10.65 13.52 -13.14
C PRO A 127 -9.99 13.97 -11.83
N ASP A 128 -10.78 14.53 -10.91
CA ASP A 128 -10.30 15.13 -9.65
C ASP A 128 -10.03 14.10 -8.53
N THR A 129 -10.49 12.85 -8.68
CA THR A 129 -10.24 11.80 -7.68
C THR A 129 -8.76 11.47 -7.65
N ILE A 130 -8.13 11.58 -6.48
CA ILE A 130 -6.73 11.21 -6.27
C ILE A 130 -6.61 9.69 -6.25
N VAL A 131 -5.71 9.13 -7.05
CA VAL A 131 -5.47 7.70 -7.19
C VAL A 131 -4.08 7.33 -6.66
N GLU A 132 -4.05 6.44 -5.66
CA GLU A 132 -2.85 5.75 -5.19
C GLU A 132 -2.84 4.32 -5.72
N ALA A 133 -1.73 3.86 -6.31
CA ALA A 133 -1.57 2.45 -6.68
C ALA A 133 -0.47 1.79 -5.84
N LEU A 134 -0.84 0.85 -4.99
CA LEU A 134 0.05 -0.08 -4.31
C LEU A 134 0.32 -1.28 -5.22
N ILE A 135 1.45 -1.25 -5.91
CA ILE A 135 1.78 -2.22 -6.96
C ILE A 135 2.63 -3.39 -6.46
N PRO A 136 2.53 -4.56 -7.12
CA PRO A 136 3.57 -5.58 -7.13
C PRO A 136 4.92 -5.03 -7.63
N ASP A 137 5.97 -5.86 -7.56
CA ASP A 137 7.27 -5.50 -8.13
C ASP A 137 7.39 -5.79 -9.64
N PHE A 138 6.38 -6.42 -10.25
CA PHE A 138 6.37 -6.87 -11.65
C PHE A 138 7.64 -7.66 -12.04
N GLN A 139 8.19 -8.44 -11.11
CA GLN A 139 9.45 -9.19 -11.26
C GLN A 139 10.66 -8.31 -11.58
N GLY A 140 10.61 -7.02 -11.22
CA GLY A 140 11.67 -6.05 -11.50
C GLY A 140 11.70 -5.55 -12.94
N VAL A 141 10.69 -5.87 -13.76
CA VAL A 141 10.62 -5.39 -15.14
C VAL A 141 10.22 -3.91 -15.14
N GLU A 142 11.17 -3.05 -15.52
CA GLU A 142 11.01 -1.61 -15.39
C GLU A 142 9.88 -1.03 -16.25
N GLU A 143 9.65 -1.58 -17.45
CA GLU A 143 8.60 -1.06 -18.36
C GLU A 143 7.21 -1.15 -17.73
N HIS A 144 6.96 -2.20 -16.94
CA HIS A 144 5.70 -2.41 -16.25
C HIS A 144 5.49 -1.37 -15.15
N VAL A 145 6.56 -1.00 -14.43
CA VAL A 145 6.51 0.08 -13.43
C VAL A 145 6.21 1.41 -14.10
N ARG A 146 6.94 1.74 -15.18
CA ARG A 146 6.74 2.99 -15.95
C ARG A 146 5.34 3.08 -16.54
N LEU A 147 4.80 1.97 -17.05
CA LEU A 147 3.44 1.91 -17.59
C LEU A 147 2.38 2.30 -16.55
N VAL A 148 2.54 1.85 -15.30
CA VAL A 148 1.62 2.21 -14.22
C VAL A 148 1.86 3.65 -13.75
N ALA A 149 3.11 4.08 -13.62
CA ALA A 149 3.42 5.46 -13.24
C ALA A 149 2.86 6.49 -14.24
N ALA A 150 2.94 6.21 -15.54
CA ALA A 150 2.42 7.06 -16.61
C ALA A 150 0.88 6.99 -16.79
N SER A 151 0.16 6.30 -15.91
CA SER A 151 -1.31 6.13 -16.04
C SER A 151 -2.13 7.35 -15.61
N GLY A 152 -1.48 8.37 -15.04
CA GLY A 152 -2.12 9.58 -14.51
C GLY A 152 -2.50 9.49 -13.02
N LEU A 153 -1.93 8.53 -12.29
CA LEU A 153 -2.07 8.45 -10.83
C LEU A 153 -1.24 9.53 -10.12
N GLU A 154 -1.58 9.79 -8.86
CA GLU A 154 -0.85 10.77 -8.04
C GLU A 154 0.21 10.12 -7.15
N VAL A 155 -0.03 8.89 -6.68
CA VAL A 155 0.85 8.19 -5.75
C VAL A 155 1.11 6.77 -6.23
N LEU A 156 2.38 6.40 -6.38
CA LEU A 156 2.80 5.03 -6.63
C LEU A 156 3.46 4.48 -5.36
N ALA A 157 2.87 3.44 -4.81
CA ALA A 157 3.36 2.76 -3.62
C ALA A 157 3.91 1.38 -3.97
N HIS A 158 5.04 1.02 -3.38
CA HIS A 158 5.55 -0.35 -3.38
C HIS A 158 6.21 -0.62 -2.03
N ASN A 159 5.75 -1.64 -1.32
CA ASN A 159 6.24 -1.92 0.03
C ASN A 159 7.48 -2.82 -0.02
N ILE A 160 8.55 -2.41 0.66
CA ILE A 160 9.69 -3.29 0.94
C ILE A 160 9.39 -4.31 2.06
N GLU A 161 8.36 -4.02 2.87
CA GLU A 161 7.77 -4.81 3.95
C GLU A 161 8.69 -5.08 5.14
N THR A 162 9.98 -5.34 4.94
CA THR A 162 10.94 -5.64 6.00
C THR A 162 12.36 -5.23 5.60
N VAL A 163 13.31 -5.47 6.49
CA VAL A 163 14.74 -5.17 6.28
C VAL A 163 15.39 -6.19 5.34
N GLU A 164 16.53 -5.84 4.74
CA GLU A 164 17.20 -6.66 3.72
C GLU A 164 17.46 -8.10 4.19
N ARG A 165 18.02 -8.28 5.40
CA ARG A 165 18.31 -9.60 5.99
C ARG A 165 17.07 -10.51 6.09
N LEU A 166 15.91 -9.93 6.41
CA LEU A 166 14.67 -10.69 6.61
C LEU A 166 13.87 -10.89 5.34
N THR A 167 14.17 -10.15 4.26
CA THR A 167 13.45 -10.25 2.99
C THR A 167 13.31 -11.69 2.48
N PRO A 168 14.38 -12.52 2.37
CA PRO A 168 14.24 -13.91 1.90
C PRO A 168 13.44 -14.82 2.85
N LEU A 169 13.31 -14.44 4.12
CA LEU A 169 12.52 -15.18 5.11
C LEU A 169 11.04 -14.77 5.10
N VAL A 170 10.76 -13.48 4.87
CA VAL A 170 9.45 -12.85 5.03
C VAL A 170 8.66 -12.82 3.73
N ARG A 171 9.33 -12.50 2.62
CA ARG A 171 8.71 -12.28 1.30
C ARG A 171 8.92 -13.50 0.42
N ASP A 172 8.15 -13.59 -0.66
CA ASP A 172 8.39 -14.61 -1.69
C ASP A 172 9.80 -14.45 -2.28
N ARG A 173 10.45 -15.56 -2.67
CA ARG A 173 11.81 -15.55 -3.23
C ARG A 173 11.98 -14.66 -4.46
N ARG A 174 10.88 -14.36 -5.18
CA ARG A 174 10.84 -13.46 -6.34
C ARG A 174 10.82 -11.97 -5.96
N ALA A 175 10.53 -11.64 -4.70
CA ALA A 175 10.39 -10.28 -4.20
C ALA A 175 11.67 -9.84 -3.46
N GLY A 176 12.69 -9.47 -4.21
CA GLY A 176 13.99 -9.03 -3.68
C GLY A 176 13.97 -7.63 -3.08
N TYR A 177 14.80 -7.40 -2.06
CA TYR A 177 14.89 -6.10 -1.38
C TYR A 177 15.37 -4.99 -2.33
N ARG A 178 16.50 -5.21 -3.00
CA ARG A 178 17.06 -4.25 -3.98
C ARG A 178 16.18 -4.08 -5.22
N GLN A 179 15.49 -5.15 -5.65
CA GLN A 179 14.47 -5.07 -6.70
C GLN A 179 13.33 -4.12 -6.29
N SER A 180 12.82 -4.24 -5.07
CA SER A 180 11.78 -3.35 -4.55
C SER A 180 12.24 -1.89 -4.44
N LEU A 181 13.50 -1.64 -4.07
CA LEU A 181 14.06 -0.29 -4.10
C LEU A 181 14.13 0.26 -5.53
N ARG A 182 14.54 -0.56 -6.51
CA ARG A 182 14.57 -0.17 -7.92
C ARG A 182 13.19 0.19 -8.47
N VAL A 183 12.14 -0.54 -8.07
CA VAL A 183 10.75 -0.20 -8.43
C VAL A 183 10.36 1.20 -7.95
N LEU A 184 10.74 1.54 -6.71
CA LEU A 184 10.46 2.87 -6.13
C LEU A 184 11.28 3.97 -6.79
N GLU A 185 12.54 3.69 -7.13
CA GLU A 185 13.42 4.60 -7.87
C GLU A 185 12.82 4.96 -9.24
N ILE A 186 12.39 3.96 -10.01
CA ILE A 186 11.76 4.17 -11.32
C ILE A 186 10.48 4.99 -11.19
N ALA A 187 9.64 4.70 -10.18
CA ALA A 187 8.45 5.50 -9.93
C ALA A 187 8.82 6.97 -9.61
N LYS A 188 9.91 7.21 -8.89
CA LYS A 188 10.39 8.56 -8.61
C LYS A 188 10.90 9.27 -9.87
N GLU A 189 11.62 8.56 -10.75
CA GLU A 189 12.09 9.06 -12.05
C GLU A 189 10.92 9.55 -12.93
N GLU A 190 9.77 8.87 -12.88
CA GLU A 190 8.53 9.25 -13.57
C GLU A 190 7.77 10.43 -12.90
N GLY A 191 8.31 10.99 -11.81
CA GLY A 191 7.80 12.21 -11.19
C GLY A 191 6.56 12.03 -10.31
N VAL A 192 6.10 10.80 -10.05
CA VAL A 192 4.97 10.52 -9.16
C VAL A 192 5.40 10.55 -7.69
N VAL A 193 4.45 10.83 -6.78
CA VAL A 193 4.74 10.73 -5.34
C VAL A 193 4.94 9.27 -4.99
N THR A 194 6.04 8.98 -4.31
CA THR A 194 6.42 7.60 -3.98
C THR A 194 6.14 7.27 -2.53
N LYS A 195 5.74 6.02 -2.28
CA LYS A 195 5.38 5.57 -0.94
C LYS A 195 5.83 4.14 -0.69
N SER A 196 6.28 3.87 0.52
CA SER A 196 6.63 2.52 0.95
C SER A 196 6.27 2.27 2.40
N SER A 197 6.39 1.00 2.81
CA SER A 197 6.11 0.57 4.17
C SER A 197 7.14 -0.41 4.70
N ILE A 198 7.26 -0.42 6.03
CA ILE A 198 7.99 -1.42 6.81
C ILE A 198 7.05 -1.96 7.90
N LEU A 199 6.92 -3.28 7.94
CA LEU A 199 6.28 -4.03 9.03
C LEU A 199 7.31 -4.28 10.13
N LEU A 200 7.03 -3.75 11.32
CA LEU A 200 7.85 -3.91 12.52
C LEU A 200 7.38 -5.11 13.34
N GLY A 201 8.33 -5.84 13.94
CA GLY A 201 8.06 -6.99 14.80
C GLY A 201 8.19 -8.34 14.12
N LEU A 202 8.89 -8.42 12.99
CA LEU A 202 9.20 -9.66 12.26
C LEU A 202 10.54 -10.28 12.69
N GLY A 203 11.34 -9.56 13.48
CA GLY A 203 12.64 -10.02 14.00
C GLY A 203 13.80 -9.13 13.59
N GLU A 204 13.49 -7.92 13.11
CA GLU A 204 14.44 -6.90 12.73
C GLU A 204 14.96 -6.15 13.97
N ASP A 205 16.23 -5.79 13.92
CA ASP A 205 16.83 -4.86 14.87
C ASP A 205 16.51 -3.42 14.46
N LYS A 206 16.47 -2.54 15.46
CA LYS A 206 16.19 -1.11 15.24
C LYS A 206 17.21 -0.44 14.31
N SER A 207 18.47 -0.87 14.34
CA SER A 207 19.51 -0.38 13.41
C SER A 207 19.18 -0.74 11.96
N GLU A 208 18.70 -1.96 11.72
CA GLU A 208 18.30 -2.42 10.38
C GLU A 208 17.07 -1.67 9.87
N VAL A 209 16.12 -1.34 10.76
CA VAL A 209 14.97 -0.48 10.39
C VAL A 209 15.46 0.90 9.96
N ILE A 210 16.39 1.50 10.70
CA ILE A 210 16.96 2.80 10.38
C ILE A 210 17.76 2.74 9.07
N GLU A 211 18.46 1.65 8.80
CA GLU A 211 19.14 1.42 7.52
C GLU A 211 18.15 1.31 6.37
N ALA A 212 17.08 0.52 6.52
CA ALA A 212 16.04 0.43 5.50
C ALA A 212 15.33 1.76 5.25
N MET A 213 15.16 2.59 6.28
CA MET A 213 14.66 3.95 6.11
C MET A 213 15.63 4.82 5.29
N ARG A 214 16.94 4.67 5.46
CA ARG A 214 17.94 5.38 4.65
C ARG A 214 17.93 4.89 3.21
N ASP A 215 17.85 3.59 2.98
CA ASP A 215 17.74 3.00 1.65
C ASP A 215 16.49 3.51 0.90
N LEU A 216 15.34 3.57 1.58
CA LEU A 216 14.12 4.14 0.98
C LEU A 216 14.32 5.62 0.62
N ARG A 217 15.01 6.40 1.47
CA ARG A 217 15.31 7.79 1.15
C ARG A 217 16.30 7.95 0.01
N SER A 218 17.30 7.07 -0.11
CA SER A 218 18.31 7.17 -1.17
C SER A 218 17.71 6.98 -2.56
N VAL A 219 16.62 6.20 -2.68
CA VAL A 219 15.83 6.06 -3.92
C VAL A 219 14.65 7.02 -4.02
N GLY A 220 14.59 8.04 -3.15
CA GLY A 220 13.67 9.17 -3.29
C GLY A 220 12.26 8.97 -2.73
N VAL A 221 12.01 7.95 -1.90
CA VAL A 221 10.66 7.64 -1.34
C VAL A 221 10.10 8.78 -0.50
N ASP A 222 8.99 9.38 -0.92
CA ASP A 222 8.42 10.57 -0.28
C ASP A 222 7.69 10.25 1.05
N ILE A 223 6.88 9.19 1.06
CA ILE A 223 6.02 8.82 2.19
C ILE A 223 6.44 7.47 2.76
N LEU A 224 6.67 7.42 4.08
CA LEU A 224 6.98 6.18 4.80
C LEU A 224 5.83 5.77 5.73
N VAL A 225 5.46 4.49 5.69
CA VAL A 225 4.54 3.88 6.64
C VAL A 225 5.26 2.86 7.52
N LEU A 226 5.26 3.09 8.83
CA LEU A 226 5.73 2.16 9.85
C LEU A 226 4.53 1.57 10.58
N SER A 227 4.38 0.25 10.50
CA SER A 227 3.24 -0.45 11.12
C SER A 227 3.67 -1.68 11.90
N GLN A 228 2.90 -2.07 12.91
CA GLN A 228 3.16 -3.31 13.65
C GLN A 228 2.68 -4.50 12.82
N TYR A 229 3.55 -5.49 12.63
CA TYR A 229 3.16 -6.80 12.15
C TYR A 229 2.26 -7.48 13.18
N TYR A 230 1.05 -7.81 12.74
CA TYR A 230 0.13 -8.67 13.47
C TYR A 230 -0.05 -9.96 12.67
N ARG A 231 0.31 -11.07 13.30
CA ARG A 231 0.15 -12.40 12.72
C ARG A 231 -1.33 -12.68 12.38
N PRO A 232 -1.68 -12.86 11.10
CA PRO A 232 -3.07 -13.08 10.70
C PRO A 232 -3.63 -14.43 11.17
N SER A 233 -2.82 -15.49 11.05
CA SER A 233 -3.18 -16.84 11.50
C SER A 233 -1.95 -17.65 11.93
N ARG A 234 -2.14 -18.85 12.44
CA ARG A 234 -1.04 -19.77 12.79
C ARG A 234 -0.18 -20.22 11.59
N LYS A 235 -0.61 -19.96 10.35
CA LYS A 235 0.16 -20.30 9.14
C LYS A 235 1.27 -19.30 8.81
N GLN A 236 1.11 -18.04 9.23
CA GLN A 236 2.09 -16.97 8.98
C GLN A 236 3.19 -16.92 10.06
N LEU A 237 4.23 -16.13 9.81
CA LEU A 237 5.35 -15.92 10.75
C LEU A 237 4.87 -15.48 12.16
N PRO A 238 5.51 -15.94 13.25
CA PRO A 238 5.22 -15.43 14.58
C PRO A 238 5.62 -13.95 14.70
N VAL A 239 4.98 -13.24 15.64
CA VAL A 239 5.39 -11.88 16.01
C VAL A 239 6.62 -12.01 16.90
N ALA A 240 7.75 -11.45 16.49
CA ALA A 240 9.01 -11.48 17.24
C ALA A 240 9.05 -10.37 18.31
N LYS A 241 8.52 -9.19 18.00
CA LYS A 241 8.51 -8.04 18.91
C LYS A 241 7.24 -7.20 18.74
N ARG A 242 6.76 -6.64 19.85
CA ARG A 242 5.73 -5.60 19.85
C ARG A 242 6.39 -4.26 20.17
N TYR A 243 6.31 -3.34 19.22
CA TYR A 243 6.86 -2.01 19.39
C TYR A 243 5.92 -1.15 20.26
N SER A 244 6.52 -0.40 21.18
CA SER A 244 5.84 0.59 22.00
C SER A 244 5.53 1.86 21.19
N LEU A 245 4.56 2.65 21.66
CA LEU A 245 4.23 3.94 21.02
C LEU A 245 5.41 4.92 21.03
N SER A 246 6.27 4.89 22.05
CA SER A 246 7.48 5.71 22.10
C SER A 246 8.48 5.30 21.02
N GLU A 247 8.66 4.00 20.76
CA GLU A 247 9.51 3.54 19.66
C GLU A 247 8.97 3.94 18.30
N PHE A 248 7.65 3.87 18.09
CA PHE A 248 7.02 4.39 16.86
C PHE A 248 7.27 5.89 16.68
N ARG A 249 7.10 6.69 17.74
CA ARG A 249 7.36 8.14 17.70
C ARG A 249 8.83 8.43 17.38
N GLU A 250 9.75 7.73 18.01
CA GLU A 250 11.18 7.91 17.78
C GLU A 250 11.57 7.61 16.31
N LEU A 251 11.05 6.52 15.75
CA LEU A 251 11.27 6.19 14.34
C LEU A 251 10.63 7.22 13.41
N ALA A 252 9.43 7.72 13.74
CA ALA A 252 8.78 8.79 12.98
C ALA A 252 9.63 10.05 12.91
N GLU A 253 10.12 10.52 14.05
CA GLU A 253 10.99 11.69 14.11
C GLU A 253 12.30 11.49 13.34
N LYS A 254 12.90 10.30 13.44
CA LYS A 254 14.08 9.96 12.63
C LYS A 254 13.76 10.03 11.13
N GLY A 255 12.62 9.50 10.71
CA GLY A 255 12.19 9.55 9.31
C GLY A 255 11.99 10.98 8.81
N ILE A 256 11.31 11.83 9.59
CA ILE A 256 11.14 13.25 9.24
C ILE A 256 12.51 13.96 9.14
N ARG A 257 13.44 13.70 10.06
CA ARG A 257 14.81 14.23 10.00
C ARG A 257 15.62 13.71 8.81
N MET A 258 15.33 12.51 8.30
CA MET A 258 15.92 11.96 7.08
C MET A 258 15.33 12.56 5.79
N GLY A 259 14.30 13.40 5.91
CA GLY A 259 13.68 14.08 4.77
C GLY A 259 12.56 13.31 4.09
N PHE A 260 11.93 12.32 4.75
CA PHE A 260 10.60 11.88 4.29
C PHE A 260 9.63 13.06 4.37
N ALA A 261 8.79 13.22 3.34
CA ALA A 261 7.82 14.29 3.31
C ALA A 261 6.70 14.06 4.34
N TYR A 262 6.36 12.80 4.58
CA TYR A 262 5.44 12.39 5.65
C TYR A 262 5.78 11.00 6.17
N VAL A 263 5.59 10.77 7.47
CA VAL A 263 5.79 9.45 8.10
C VAL A 263 4.55 9.07 8.90
N VAL A 264 3.86 8.01 8.46
CA VAL A 264 2.76 7.38 9.20
C VAL A 264 3.37 6.31 10.11
N ALA A 265 3.48 6.57 11.42
CA ALA A 265 4.01 5.60 12.38
C ALA A 265 2.99 5.26 13.45
N HIS A 266 2.35 4.09 13.34
CA HIS A 266 1.35 3.67 14.31
C HIS A 266 1.18 2.14 14.30
N PRO A 267 0.94 1.47 15.45
CA PRO A 267 0.76 0.02 15.48
C PRO A 267 -0.33 -0.48 14.51
N LEU A 268 -1.45 0.23 14.43
CA LEU A 268 -2.58 -0.12 13.57
C LEU A 268 -2.50 0.49 12.15
N ALA A 269 -1.40 1.17 11.80
CA ALA A 269 -1.24 1.69 10.45
C ALA A 269 -1.29 0.56 9.43
N ARG A 270 -1.75 0.90 8.24
CA ARG A 270 -1.67 0.12 7.01
C ARG A 270 -1.18 1.06 5.93
N THR A 271 -0.65 0.55 4.82
CA THR A 271 -0.19 1.42 3.74
C THR A 271 -1.29 2.40 3.31
N SER A 272 -2.55 1.98 3.21
CA SER A 272 -3.69 2.86 2.88
C SER A 272 -4.24 3.71 4.04
N PHE A 273 -3.76 3.55 5.27
CA PHE A 273 -4.23 4.34 6.42
C PHE A 273 -3.72 5.78 6.32
N LYS A 274 -4.64 6.77 6.42
CA LYS A 274 -4.33 8.21 6.29
C LYS A 274 -3.63 8.58 4.97
N ALA A 275 -3.86 7.81 3.90
CA ALA A 275 -3.20 8.01 2.62
C ALA A 275 -3.48 9.40 2.01
N LYS A 276 -4.74 9.88 2.08
CA LYS A 276 -5.12 11.24 1.65
C LYS A 276 -4.35 12.32 2.41
N GLU A 277 -4.27 12.23 3.74
CA GLU A 277 -3.54 13.18 4.59
C GLU A 277 -2.04 13.19 4.25
N ALA A 278 -1.44 12.01 4.12
CA ALA A 278 -0.03 11.85 3.78
C ALA A 278 0.31 12.43 2.40
N TYR A 279 -0.54 12.18 1.40
CA TYR A 279 -0.37 12.76 0.06
C TYR A 279 -0.41 14.29 0.09
N LEU A 280 -1.45 14.87 0.70
CA LEU A 280 -1.60 16.33 0.77
C LEU A 280 -0.43 16.99 1.52
N ALA A 281 0.11 16.32 2.55
CA ALA A 281 1.30 16.79 3.25
C ALA A 281 2.55 16.72 2.38
N ALA A 282 2.71 15.64 1.59
CA ALA A 282 3.83 15.48 0.68
C ALA A 282 3.83 16.56 -0.41
N VAL A 283 2.68 16.83 -1.03
CA VAL A 283 2.54 17.89 -2.05
C VAL A 283 2.92 19.26 -1.48
N ARG A 284 2.36 19.63 -0.32
CA ARG A 284 2.67 20.93 0.33
C ARG A 284 4.16 21.10 0.61
N ARG A 285 4.86 20.02 0.96
CA ARG A 285 6.30 20.09 1.23
C ARG A 285 7.10 20.32 -0.05
N VAL A 286 6.77 19.62 -1.13
CA VAL A 286 7.41 19.80 -2.44
C VAL A 286 7.19 21.24 -2.96
N GLU A 287 5.98 21.78 -2.79
CA GLU A 287 5.66 23.17 -3.13
C GLU A 287 6.47 24.17 -2.28
N ALA A 288 6.60 23.94 -0.97
CA ALA A 288 7.39 24.78 -0.08
C ALA A 288 8.89 24.75 -0.36
N GLU A 289 9.40 23.63 -0.88
CA GLU A 289 10.81 23.44 -1.28
C GLU A 289 11.11 24.01 -2.70
N GLY A 290 10.14 24.68 -3.34
CA GLY A 290 10.31 25.37 -4.64
C GLY A 290 10.20 24.46 -5.87
N GLY A 291 9.82 23.20 -5.69
CA GLY A 291 9.60 22.23 -6.76
C GLY A 291 8.21 22.39 -7.37
N GLY A 292 7.99 23.43 -8.18
CA GLY A 292 6.77 23.52 -8.99
C GLY A 292 6.67 22.32 -9.93
N ARG A 293 5.62 21.49 -9.79
CA ARG A 293 5.30 20.47 -10.80
C ARG A 293 5.10 21.20 -12.13
N ARG A 294 5.84 20.78 -13.16
CA ARG A 294 5.44 21.09 -14.54
C ARG A 294 4.10 20.40 -14.76
N ALA A 295 3.09 21.22 -15.03
CA ALA A 295 1.75 20.81 -15.43
C ALA A 295 1.77 19.92 -16.68
#